data_AF-A0A3D8IZM3-F1
#
_entry.id   AF-A0A3D8IZM3-F1
#
_cell.length_a   1.000
_cell.length_b   1.000
_cell.length_c   1.000
_cell.angle_alpha   90.00
_cell.angle_beta   90.00
_cell.angle_gamma   90.00
#
_symmetry.space_group_name_H-M   'P 1'
#
loop_
_entity.id
_entity.type
_entity.pdbx_description
1 polymer ?
#
loop_
_entity_poly.entity_id
_entity_poly.type
_entity_poly.pdbx_seq_one_letter_code
_entity_poly.pdbx_strand_id
1 'polypeptide(L)'
;LPQILSNGCKYHNQAFAPYNVIFEPYYEKIKEFVGEEVYKKLKPSLKITSSYRCEGGKGVVITIYTAIGTTYKKFGIFGDEGAGFSLTETQGISIGGSNTFELRDGKFVKTQEIAKDFL
;
A
#
# COMPACT_ATOMS: atom_id res chain seq x y z
N LEU A 1 -19.19 8.83 -16.06
CA LEU A 1 -18.45 9.83 -16.86
C LEU A 1 -16.99 9.87 -16.41
N PRO A 2 -16.01 10.12 -17.30
CA PRO A 2 -14.66 10.43 -16.88
C PRO A 2 -14.70 11.63 -15.93
N GLN A 3 -14.11 11.48 -14.75
CA GLN A 3 -14.08 12.55 -13.76
C GLN A 3 -12.96 13.53 -14.16
N ILE A 4 -13.33 14.80 -14.39
CA ILE A 4 -12.38 15.86 -14.72
C ILE A 4 -12.13 16.64 -13.43
N LEU A 5 -10.86 16.79 -13.06
CA LEU A 5 -10.46 17.57 -11.89
C LEU A 5 -10.59 19.07 -12.18
N SER A 6 -10.61 19.90 -11.13
CA SER A 6 -10.70 21.36 -11.26
C SER A 6 -9.57 21.99 -12.08
N ASN A 7 -8.44 21.30 -12.23
CA ASN A 7 -7.30 21.70 -13.07
C ASN A 7 -7.43 21.25 -14.54
N GLY A 8 -8.58 20.71 -14.95
CA GLY A 8 -8.84 20.26 -16.33
C GLY A 8 -8.28 18.88 -16.68
N CYS A 9 -7.61 18.20 -15.75
CA CYS A 9 -6.97 16.91 -16.01
C CYS A 9 -7.93 15.73 -15.77
N LYS A 10 -7.73 14.64 -16.52
CA LYS A 10 -8.54 13.43 -16.42
C LYS A 10 -8.11 12.62 -15.18
N TYR A 11 -9.07 12.34 -14.30
CA TYR A 11 -8.88 11.45 -13.16
C TYR A 11 -9.00 9.99 -13.61
N HIS A 12 -8.09 9.17 -13.11
CA HIS A 12 -8.04 7.73 -13.37
C HIS A 12 -8.13 6.98 -12.04
N ASN A 13 -9.27 6.37 -11.78
CA ASN A 13 -9.37 5.31 -10.79
C ASN A 13 -8.79 4.04 -11.39
N GLN A 14 -7.77 3.48 -10.76
CA GLN A 14 -6.98 2.38 -11.32
C GLN A 14 -7.07 1.10 -10.49
N ALA A 15 -7.96 1.03 -9.50
CA ALA A 15 -8.28 -0.18 -8.71
C ALA A 15 -7.10 -1.18 -8.56
N PHE A 16 -6.07 -0.77 -7.83
CA PHE A 16 -4.84 -1.55 -7.56
C PHE A 16 -4.03 -1.96 -8.81
N ALA A 17 -3.81 -1.01 -9.72
CA ALA A 17 -2.96 -1.24 -10.89
C ALA A 17 -1.51 -1.57 -10.49
N PRO A 18 -0.83 -2.44 -11.27
CA PRO A 18 0.58 -2.73 -11.09
C PRO A 18 1.46 -1.50 -11.34
N TYR A 19 2.74 -1.63 -11.00
CA TYR A 19 3.75 -0.59 -11.23
C TYR A 19 3.75 -0.09 -12.69
N ASN A 20 3.95 1.21 -12.87
CA ASN A 20 4.04 1.87 -14.17
C ASN A 20 5.15 2.94 -14.15
N VAL A 21 5.99 2.93 -15.18
CA VAL A 21 7.18 3.79 -15.32
C VAL A 21 6.89 5.29 -15.21
N ILE A 22 5.67 5.72 -15.57
CA ILE A 22 5.25 7.13 -15.46
C ILE A 22 5.27 7.61 -14.00
N PHE A 23 5.23 6.68 -13.03
CA PHE A 23 5.21 6.97 -11.61
C PHE A 23 6.53 6.66 -10.87
N GLU A 24 7.60 6.30 -11.59
CA GLU A 24 8.94 6.08 -11.02
C GLU A 24 9.39 7.17 -10.04
N PRO A 25 9.19 8.49 -10.32
CA PRO A 25 9.61 9.53 -9.39
C PRO A 25 8.95 9.44 -8.00
N TYR A 26 7.74 8.86 -7.90
CA TYR A 26 7.08 8.64 -6.61
C TYR A 26 7.65 7.42 -5.89
N TYR A 27 8.00 6.37 -6.62
CA TYR A 27 8.65 5.18 -6.08
C TYR A 27 10.03 5.49 -5.50
N GLU A 28 10.83 6.31 -6.18
CA GLU A 28 12.13 6.78 -5.66
C GLU A 28 11.96 7.61 -4.39
N LYS A 29 10.98 8.50 -4.32
CA LYS A 29 10.68 9.26 -3.09
C LYS A 29 10.23 8.36 -1.94
N ILE A 30 9.49 7.29 -2.22
CA ILE A 30 9.15 6.28 -1.20
C ILE A 30 10.43 5.60 -0.72
N LYS A 31 11.32 5.20 -1.64
CA LYS A 31 12.63 4.59 -1.30
C LYS A 31 13.48 5.52 -0.43
N GLU A 32 13.57 6.80 -0.78
CA GLU A 32 14.28 7.81 0.02
C GLU A 32 13.69 7.95 1.43
N PHE A 33 12.36 7.88 1.56
CA PHE A 33 11.68 8.02 2.85
C PHE A 33 11.83 6.80 3.76
N VAL A 34 11.64 5.59 3.22
CA VAL A 34 11.64 4.34 4.02
C VAL A 34 13.02 3.67 4.13
N GLY A 35 13.97 4.07 3.28
CA GLY A 35 15.27 3.42 3.15
C GLY A 35 15.24 2.17 2.25
N GLU A 36 16.40 1.81 1.73
CA GLU A 36 16.53 0.78 0.68
C GLU A 36 16.06 -0.62 1.12
N GLU A 37 16.41 -1.04 2.33
CA GLU A 37 16.06 -2.37 2.85
C GLU A 37 14.55 -2.54 3.06
N VAL A 38 13.88 -1.52 3.59
CA VAL A 38 12.42 -1.54 3.75
C VAL A 38 11.74 -1.43 2.38
N TYR A 39 12.26 -0.60 1.48
CA TYR A 39 11.71 -0.44 0.14
C TYR A 39 11.72 -1.74 -0.66
N LYS A 40 12.80 -2.54 -0.60
CA LYS A 40 12.86 -3.86 -1.24
C LYS A 40 11.71 -4.78 -0.81
N LYS A 41 11.33 -4.74 0.47
CA LYS A 41 10.21 -5.53 1.03
C LYS A 41 8.84 -4.97 0.62
N LEU A 42 8.73 -3.64 0.52
CA LEU A 42 7.48 -2.95 0.15
C LEU A 42 7.16 -3.02 -1.33
N LYS A 43 8.18 -2.95 -2.20
CA LYS A 43 8.05 -2.80 -3.66
C LYS A 43 7.07 -3.81 -4.30
N PRO A 44 7.06 -5.11 -3.94
CA PRO A 44 6.11 -6.07 -4.50
C PRO A 44 4.63 -5.76 -4.19
N SER A 45 4.38 -5.12 -3.04
CA SER A 45 3.05 -4.82 -2.53
C SER A 45 2.55 -3.41 -2.88
N LEU A 46 3.40 -2.56 -3.47
CA LEU A 46 2.99 -1.21 -3.87
C LEU A 46 2.04 -1.26 -5.06
N LYS A 47 0.86 -0.65 -4.92
CA LYS A 47 -0.17 -0.55 -5.94
C LYS A 47 -0.64 0.89 -6.09
N ILE A 48 -0.87 1.31 -7.32
CA ILE A 48 -1.49 2.62 -7.57
C ILE A 48 -3.00 2.44 -7.55
N THR A 49 -3.68 3.22 -6.71
CA THR A 49 -5.14 3.15 -6.61
C THR A 49 -5.80 4.29 -7.38
N SER A 50 -5.17 5.46 -7.43
CA SER A 50 -5.66 6.61 -8.19
C SER A 50 -4.55 7.53 -8.68
N SER A 51 -4.77 8.13 -9.85
CA SER A 51 -3.87 9.12 -10.45
C SER A 51 -4.66 10.10 -11.33
N TYR A 52 -4.04 11.18 -11.76
CA TYR A 52 -4.58 12.01 -12.83
C TYR A 52 -3.52 12.29 -13.90
N ARG A 53 -4.00 12.55 -15.13
CA ARG A 53 -3.15 12.89 -16.26
C ARG A 53 -3.77 14.04 -17.06
N CYS A 54 -2.96 15.04 -17.33
CA CYS A 54 -3.29 16.13 -18.25
C CYS A 54 -2.82 15.74 -19.65
N GLU A 55 -3.47 16.21 -20.71
CA GLU A 55 -3.03 15.92 -22.08
C GLU A 55 -1.60 16.45 -22.31
N GLY A 56 -0.71 15.60 -22.83
CA GLY A 56 0.72 15.91 -22.98
C GLY A 56 1.54 16.00 -21.67
N GLY A 57 0.92 15.87 -20.50
CA GLY A 57 1.58 16.00 -19.18
C GLY A 57 2.09 14.68 -18.58
N LYS A 58 2.95 14.82 -17.54
CA LYS A 58 3.37 13.69 -16.68
C LYS A 58 2.18 13.23 -15.82
N GLY A 59 2.07 11.91 -15.59
CA GLY A 59 1.06 11.35 -14.70
C GLY A 59 1.37 11.73 -13.24
N VAL A 60 0.35 12.17 -12.50
CA VAL A 60 0.47 12.50 -11.08
C VAL A 60 -0.29 11.46 -10.27
N VAL A 61 0.42 10.80 -9.34
CA VAL A 61 -0.23 9.84 -8.44
C VAL A 61 -0.99 10.60 -7.37
N ILE A 62 -2.22 10.18 -7.12
CA ILE A 62 -3.05 10.71 -6.03
C ILE A 62 -2.95 9.77 -4.83
N THR A 63 -2.97 8.45 -5.05
CA THR A 63 -2.89 7.48 -3.95
C THR A 63 -2.09 6.24 -4.34
N ILE A 64 -1.17 5.87 -3.46
CA ILE A 64 -0.41 4.61 -3.49
C ILE A 64 -0.82 3.81 -2.26
N TYR A 65 -1.13 2.54 -2.47
CA TYR A 65 -1.43 1.58 -1.43
C TYR A 65 -0.27 0.61 -1.26
N THR A 66 -0.02 0.19 -0.03
CA THR A 66 0.81 -0.97 0.28
C THR A 66 0.22 -1.72 1.46
N ALA A 67 0.36 -3.05 1.43
CA ALA A 67 0.04 -3.91 2.55
C ALA A 67 1.30 -4.64 3.00
N ILE A 68 1.61 -4.53 4.29
CA ILE A 68 2.61 -5.35 4.96
C ILE A 68 1.86 -6.32 5.85
N GLY A 69 1.98 -7.60 5.53
CA GLY A 69 1.49 -8.69 6.36
C GLY A 69 2.63 -9.61 6.74
N THR A 70 2.52 -10.25 7.90
CA THR A 70 3.31 -11.44 8.24
C THR A 70 2.35 -12.61 8.36
N THR A 71 2.85 -13.80 8.03
CA THR A 71 2.14 -15.04 8.26
C THR A 71 2.94 -15.82 9.28
N TYR A 72 2.31 -16.23 10.36
CA TYR A 72 2.95 -17.08 11.34
C TYR A 72 2.22 -18.42 11.42
N LYS A 73 3.00 -19.47 11.65
CA LYS A 73 2.51 -20.83 11.79
C LYS A 73 2.60 -21.21 13.26
N LYS A 74 1.45 -21.51 13.86
CA LYS A 74 1.37 -22.06 15.20
C LYS A 74 1.40 -23.59 15.11
N PHE A 75 2.06 -24.24 16.05
CA PHE A 75 2.11 -25.69 16.18
C PHE A 75 1.37 -26.07 17.47
N GLY A 76 0.44 -27.02 17.39
CA GLY A 76 -0.51 -27.32 18.47
C GLY A 76 -1.68 -28.13 17.94
N ILE A 77 -2.62 -28.51 18.81
CA ILE A 77 -3.85 -29.20 18.39
C ILE A 77 -4.92 -28.14 18.15
N PHE A 78 -5.31 -27.97 16.89
CA PHE A 78 -6.34 -27.04 16.45
C PHE A 78 -7.50 -27.82 15.85
N GLY A 79 -8.73 -27.35 15.97
CA GLY A 79 -9.89 -28.01 15.37
C GLY A 79 -11.11 -28.03 16.28
N ASP A 80 -12.20 -28.53 15.73
CA ASP A 80 -13.50 -28.70 16.36
C ASP A 80 -13.85 -30.20 16.33
N GLU A 81 -14.55 -30.71 17.35
CA GLU A 81 -14.97 -32.11 17.47
C GLU A 81 -15.72 -32.60 16.22
N GLY A 82 -16.41 -31.71 15.49
CA GLY A 82 -17.11 -32.04 14.25
C GLY A 82 -16.29 -31.97 12.95
N ALA A 83 -15.14 -31.26 12.94
CA ALA A 83 -14.36 -30.98 11.73
C ALA A 83 -13.00 -31.70 11.69
N GLY A 84 -12.62 -32.37 12.79
CA GLY A 84 -11.32 -33.00 12.96
C GLY A 84 -10.27 -32.02 13.49
N PHE A 85 -9.04 -32.50 13.69
CA PHE A 85 -7.93 -31.71 14.22
C PHE A 85 -6.77 -31.55 13.24
N SER A 86 -6.04 -30.45 13.37
CA SER A 86 -4.79 -30.12 12.67
C SER A 86 -3.67 -29.90 13.69
N LEU A 87 -2.45 -30.26 13.31
CA LEU A 87 -1.24 -30.00 14.11
C LEU A 87 -0.64 -28.61 13.86
N THR A 88 -1.19 -27.88 12.87
CA THR A 88 -0.73 -26.55 12.52
C THR A 88 -1.88 -25.62 12.17
N GLU A 89 -1.78 -24.37 12.62
CA GLU A 89 -2.67 -23.27 12.22
C GLU A 89 -1.82 -22.17 11.59
N THR A 90 -2.25 -21.66 10.44
CA THR A 90 -1.59 -20.54 9.76
C THR A 90 -2.45 -19.30 9.90
N GLN A 91 -1.91 -18.24 10.51
CA GLN A 91 -2.62 -16.98 10.68
C GLN A 91 -1.87 -15.83 9.99
N GLY A 92 -2.61 -15.07 9.18
CA GLY A 92 -2.11 -13.83 8.59
C GLY A 92 -2.39 -12.65 9.52
N ILE A 93 -1.36 -11.86 9.83
CA ILE A 93 -1.49 -10.60 10.56
C ILE A 93 -1.14 -9.47 9.60
N SER A 94 -2.02 -8.49 9.46
CA SER A 94 -1.66 -7.19 8.89
C SER A 94 -0.90 -6.40 9.95
N ILE A 95 0.37 -6.09 9.68
CA ILE A 95 1.26 -5.40 10.64
C ILE A 95 1.16 -3.87 10.50
N GLY A 96 0.12 -3.38 9.84
CA GLY A 96 -0.10 -1.96 9.58
C GLY A 96 -1.05 -1.30 10.57
N GLY A 97 -0.60 -0.22 11.19
CA GLY A 97 -1.49 0.83 11.72
C GLY A 97 -2.06 1.69 10.58
N SER A 98 -3.14 2.45 10.83
CA SER A 98 -3.66 3.39 9.83
C SER A 98 -2.74 4.61 9.78
N ASN A 99 -1.69 4.52 8.98
CA ASN A 99 -0.72 5.59 8.77
C ASN A 99 -1.07 6.37 7.50
N THR A 100 -1.06 7.70 7.58
CA THR A 100 -1.23 8.59 6.44
C THR A 100 0.07 9.37 6.20
N PHE A 101 0.50 9.44 4.95
CA PHE A 101 1.68 10.17 4.52
C PHE A 101 1.30 11.13 3.39
N GLU A 102 1.84 12.34 3.42
CA GLU A 102 1.64 13.35 2.40
C GLU A 102 2.97 13.74 1.75
N LEU A 103 2.96 14.04 0.46
CA LEU A 103 4.13 14.58 -0.23
C LEU A 103 4.09 16.11 -0.20
N ARG A 104 4.91 16.74 0.64
CA ARG A 104 5.01 18.21 0.78
C ARG A 104 6.42 18.66 0.41
N ASP A 105 6.53 19.67 -0.46
CA ASP A 105 7.81 20.21 -0.94
C ASP A 105 8.79 19.13 -1.43
N GLY A 106 8.22 18.11 -2.07
CA GLY A 106 8.98 17.00 -2.63
C GLY A 106 9.43 15.93 -1.64
N LYS A 107 9.06 16.00 -0.35
CA LYS A 107 9.38 15.00 0.68
C LYS A 107 8.13 14.41 1.30
N PHE A 108 8.15 13.12 1.63
CA PHE A 108 7.06 12.49 2.36
C PHE A 108 7.10 12.87 3.84
N VAL A 109 5.95 13.27 4.38
CA VAL A 109 5.74 13.61 5.79
C VAL A 109 4.63 12.71 6.33
N LYS A 110 4.88 12.04 7.45
CA LYS A 110 3.86 11.27 8.17
C LYS A 110 2.90 12.27 8.84
N THR A 111 1.61 12.18 8.55
CA THR A 111 0.59 13.12 9.03
C THR A 111 -0.37 12.51 10.04
N GLN A 112 -0.55 11.17 10.05
CA GLN A 112 -1.34 10.46 11.05
C GLN A 112 -0.74 9.09 11.35
N GLU A 113 -0.91 8.66 12.60
CA GLU A 113 -0.63 7.31 13.09
C GLU A 113 -1.79 6.87 13.99
N ILE A 114 -2.55 5.87 13.54
CA ILE A 114 -3.45 5.15 14.42
C ILE A 114 -2.76 3.84 14.76
N ALA A 115 -2.25 3.74 15.99
CA ALA A 115 -1.78 2.48 16.54
C ALA A 115 -2.94 1.49 16.52
N LYS A 116 -2.73 0.31 15.92
CA LYS A 116 -3.60 -0.82 16.21
C LYS A 116 -3.08 -1.46 17.48
N ASP A 117 -3.83 -1.33 18.56
CA ASP A 117 -3.64 -2.17 19.73
C ASP A 117 -3.93 -3.60 19.29
N PHE A 118 -2.89 -4.42 19.23
CA PHE A 118 -3.05 -5.86 19.07
C PHE A 118 -3.49 -6.40 20.44
N LEU A 119 -4.80 -6.53 20.63
CA LEU A 119 -5.40 -7.35 21.70
C LEU A 119 -5.06 -8.82 21.49
#